data_AF-A0AA87ZUS3-F1
#
_entry.id   AF-A0AA87ZUS3-F1
#
_cell.length_a   1.000
_cell.length_b   1.000
_cell.length_c   1.000
_cell.angle_alpha   90.00
_cell.angle_beta   90.00
_cell.angle_gamma   90.00
#
_symmetry.space_group_name_H-M   'P 1'
#
loop_
_entity.id
_entity.type
_entity.pdbx_description
1 polymer ?
#
loop_
_entity_poly.entity_id
_entity_poly.type
_entity_poly.pdbx_seq_one_letter_code
_entity_poly.pdbx_strand_id
1 'polypeptide(L)'
;MQGLFKCFGIPNSSLRKKHKKLKTSIQGLESEGPEPNRYSACLSDVRKFSWDEIERLTNDFCSSRVIGYGGFSIVYLADHGPGLAAIKIVSGSRLFNQELDILRQLHHRNIVGLIGYCDDRDDQGALVLEYISNGSLEEKLHGGVDQISTNYVLPWKSRIAIAFQVAEALEYLHEKCGGLPIVHGDIKASNVLLDQDLNCRLCDFGSANMGFSSAVAPRLTPNRGLMMGSPGYTDPHYMITGLPSKKNDVYSFGVLLLELVTGMQAFCSESNRPLASRVEPMLGGDDVDVAELVDPRLAGEFDAVEARALLSLSADCLRHPPTLRPSASQILQTFKDNISSQIYDFSKKSVPLQK
;
A
#
# COMPACT_ATOMS: atom_id res chain seq x y z
N MET A 1 8.00 26.93 15.00
CA MET A 1 7.12 26.01 15.75
C MET A 1 6.97 24.77 14.91
N GLN A 2 7.55 23.66 15.36
CA GLN A 2 7.65 22.39 14.63
C GLN A 2 6.29 21.67 14.63
N GLY A 3 5.72 21.44 13.44
CA GLY A 3 4.56 20.56 13.26
C GLY A 3 5.04 19.13 13.05
N LEU A 4 5.31 18.41 14.15
CA LEU A 4 5.44 16.96 14.12
C LEU A 4 4.05 16.35 13.82
N PHE A 5 3.88 15.75 12.66
CA PHE A 5 2.80 14.78 12.42
C PHE A 5 3.17 13.50 13.19
N LYS A 6 2.65 13.38 14.41
CA LYS A 6 2.67 12.13 15.17
C LYS A 6 1.41 11.34 14.82
N CYS A 7 1.58 10.14 14.26
CA CYS A 7 0.55 9.12 14.30
C CYS A 7 0.36 8.73 15.78
N PHE A 8 -0.73 9.17 16.39
CA PHE A 8 -1.11 8.74 17.74
C PHE A 8 -1.99 7.50 17.64
N GLY A 9 -1.43 6.33 17.96
CA GLY A 9 -2.19 5.11 18.27
C GLY A 9 -2.47 5.02 19.76
N ILE A 10 -3.70 4.67 20.14
CA ILE A 10 -4.16 4.42 21.53
C ILE A 10 -4.64 2.94 21.61
N PRO A 11 -4.45 2.24 22.75
CA PRO A 11 -4.05 0.83 22.76
C PRO A 11 -5.16 -0.21 22.53
N ASN A 12 -4.76 -1.28 21.83
CA ASN A 12 -5.56 -2.43 21.38
C ASN A 12 -5.94 -3.45 22.49
N SER A 13 -5.90 -3.06 23.78
CA SER A 13 -6.04 -4.00 24.91
C SER A 13 -7.49 -4.34 25.30
N SER A 14 -8.46 -3.50 24.92
CA SER A 14 -9.88 -3.68 25.28
C SER A 14 -10.64 -4.65 24.38
N LEU A 15 -10.18 -4.90 23.14
CA LEU A 15 -10.87 -5.78 22.19
C LEU A 15 -10.56 -7.27 22.42
N ARG A 16 -9.34 -7.61 22.88
CA ARG A 16 -8.95 -9.01 23.18
C ARG A 16 -9.73 -9.64 24.33
N LYS A 17 -10.25 -8.85 25.29
CA LYS A 17 -11.01 -9.37 26.43
C LYS A 17 -12.46 -9.74 26.08
N LYS A 18 -13.06 -9.15 25.05
CA LYS A 18 -14.44 -9.51 24.60
C LYS A 18 -14.47 -10.84 23.85
N HIS A 19 -13.44 -11.18 23.08
CA HIS A 19 -13.37 -12.45 22.33
C HIS A 19 -13.19 -13.70 23.22
N LYS A 20 -12.67 -13.56 24.45
CA LYS A 20 -12.54 -14.69 25.39
C LYS A 20 -13.85 -15.02 26.13
N LYS A 21 -14.83 -14.11 26.16
CA LYS A 21 -16.07 -14.27 26.93
C LYS A 21 -17.23 -14.87 26.12
N LEU A 22 -17.10 -14.99 24.80
CA LEU A 22 -18.11 -15.57 23.90
C LEU A 22 -17.85 -17.05 23.50
N LYS A 23 -16.81 -17.71 24.05
CA LYS A 23 -16.48 -19.12 23.73
C LYS A 23 -16.92 -20.16 24.78
N THR A 24 -17.83 -19.81 25.68
CA THR A 24 -18.40 -20.77 26.65
C THR A 24 -19.92 -20.81 26.55
N SER A 25 -20.41 -21.36 25.44
CA SER A 25 -21.68 -22.08 25.30
C SER A 25 -21.79 -22.54 23.86
N ILE A 26 -22.47 -23.67 23.65
CA ILE A 26 -22.60 -24.44 22.41
C ILE A 26 -21.51 -25.52 22.26
N GLN A 27 -21.69 -26.60 23.02
CA GLN A 27 -21.30 -27.95 22.60
C GLN A 27 -22.51 -28.60 21.93
N GLY A 28 -22.27 -29.24 20.78
CA GLY A 28 -23.18 -30.21 20.16
C GLY A 28 -23.77 -29.77 18.82
N LEU A 29 -23.12 -30.17 17.72
CA LEU A 29 -23.70 -30.92 16.59
C LEU A 29 -22.64 -31.12 15.50
N GLU A 30 -22.73 -32.27 14.84
CA GLU A 30 -21.70 -32.95 14.06
C GLU A 30 -21.57 -32.43 12.60
N SER A 31 -20.37 -32.69 12.07
CA SER A 31 -19.90 -32.76 10.67
C SER A 31 -20.79 -32.26 9.51
N GLU A 32 -20.33 -31.19 8.86
CA GLU A 32 -20.57 -30.88 7.44
C GLU A 32 -19.22 -30.41 6.83
N GLY A 33 -18.98 -30.74 5.55
CA GLY A 33 -17.68 -30.66 4.86
C GLY A 33 -17.09 -29.25 4.65
N PRO A 34 -15.99 -29.12 3.88
CA PRO A 34 -15.31 -27.83 3.73
C PRO A 34 -16.21 -26.83 3.00
N GLU A 35 -16.63 -25.78 3.73
CA GLU A 35 -17.32 -24.60 3.22
C GLU A 35 -16.58 -24.02 2.00
N PRO A 36 -17.25 -23.78 0.87
CA PRO A 36 -16.63 -23.21 -0.31
C PRO A 36 -16.25 -21.74 -0.08
N ASN A 37 -15.03 -21.42 -0.52
CA ASN A 37 -14.41 -20.10 -0.48
C ASN A 37 -15.30 -19.03 -1.14
N ARG A 38 -16.00 -18.20 -0.34
CA ARG A 38 -17.05 -17.26 -0.80
C ARG A 38 -16.57 -15.93 -1.40
N TYR A 39 -15.29 -15.80 -1.71
CA TYR A 39 -14.79 -14.65 -2.46
C TYR A 39 -14.43 -15.03 -3.90
N SER A 40 -15.39 -15.65 -4.61
CA SER A 40 -15.41 -15.61 -6.06
C SER A 40 -16.03 -14.28 -6.49
N ALA A 41 -15.24 -13.46 -7.18
CA ALA A 41 -15.61 -12.16 -7.71
C ALA A 41 -16.99 -12.17 -8.38
N CYS A 42 -17.97 -11.54 -7.75
CA CYS A 42 -19.15 -11.01 -8.40
C CYS A 42 -18.89 -9.52 -8.61
N LEU A 43 -19.19 -9.00 -9.81
CA LEU A 43 -19.32 -7.57 -10.07
C LEU A 43 -20.42 -7.02 -9.15
N SER A 44 -20.08 -6.74 -7.88
CA SER A 44 -20.98 -6.04 -6.98
C SER A 44 -20.94 -4.58 -7.38
N ASP A 45 -22.06 -4.05 -7.87
CA ASP A 45 -22.21 -2.61 -8.05
C ASP A 45 -21.75 -1.89 -6.78
N VAL A 46 -20.86 -0.92 -6.96
CA VAL A 46 -20.36 -0.08 -5.88
C VAL A 46 -21.56 0.60 -5.21
N ARG A 47 -21.81 0.26 -3.94
CA ARG A 47 -23.01 0.69 -3.24
C ARG A 47 -22.95 2.17 -2.86
N LYS A 48 -24.01 2.92 -3.13
CA LYS A 48 -24.21 4.25 -2.53
C LYS A 48 -24.87 4.11 -1.15
N PHE A 49 -24.20 4.60 -0.12
CA PHE A 49 -24.67 4.65 1.27
C PHE A 49 -25.22 6.04 1.58
N SER A 50 -26.19 6.13 2.49
CA SER A 50 -26.55 7.42 3.07
C SER A 50 -25.57 7.83 4.17
N TRP A 51 -25.51 9.12 4.47
CA TRP A 51 -24.65 9.61 5.55
C TRP A 51 -25.02 9.01 6.92
N ASP A 52 -26.32 8.83 7.20
CA ASP A 52 -26.81 8.16 8.41
C ASP A 52 -26.29 6.72 8.52
N GLU A 53 -26.11 6.03 7.39
CA GLU A 53 -25.51 4.69 7.39
C GLU A 53 -24.03 4.76 7.73
N ILE A 54 -23.29 5.73 7.18
CA ILE A 54 -21.87 5.95 7.49
C ILE A 54 -21.69 6.26 8.99
N GLU A 55 -22.53 7.12 9.56
CA GLU A 55 -22.54 7.42 11.00
C GLU A 55 -22.76 6.16 11.84
N ARG A 56 -23.80 5.37 11.52
CA ARG A 56 -24.05 4.10 12.23
C ARG A 56 -22.89 3.10 12.10
N LEU A 57 -22.34 2.93 10.89
CA LEU A 57 -21.26 1.99 10.61
C LEU A 57 -19.96 2.36 11.35
N THR A 58 -19.71 3.65 11.55
CA THR A 58 -18.56 4.17 12.30
C THR A 58 -18.82 4.34 13.80
N ASN A 59 -20.01 3.96 14.29
CA ASN A 59 -20.47 4.18 15.65
C ASN A 59 -20.33 5.66 16.06
N ASP A 60 -20.98 6.53 15.29
CA ASP A 60 -20.98 7.99 15.44
C ASP A 60 -19.58 8.59 15.40
N PHE A 61 -18.77 8.17 14.41
CA PHE A 61 -17.37 8.58 14.25
C PHE A 61 -16.54 8.41 15.53
N CYS A 62 -16.73 7.30 16.24
CA CYS A 62 -16.05 7.05 17.50
C CYS A 62 -14.53 7.10 17.33
N SER A 63 -13.86 7.95 18.12
CA SER A 63 -12.40 8.10 18.08
C SER A 63 -11.64 6.80 18.35
N SER A 64 -12.22 5.88 19.12
CA SER A 64 -11.64 4.55 19.38
C SER A 64 -11.64 3.61 18.17
N ARG A 65 -12.39 3.94 17.11
CA ARG A 65 -12.44 3.21 15.85
C ARG A 65 -11.54 3.82 14.77
N VAL A 66 -10.82 4.89 15.06
CA VAL A 66 -9.88 5.48 14.08
C VAL A 66 -8.70 4.53 13.90
N ILE A 67 -8.43 4.20 12.64
CA ILE A 67 -7.32 3.32 12.22
C ILE A 67 -6.29 4.05 11.36
N GLY A 68 -6.57 5.28 10.93
CA GLY A 68 -5.62 6.07 10.14
C GLY A 68 -6.01 7.55 10.04
N TYR A 69 -5.00 8.40 9.89
CA TYR A 69 -5.13 9.82 9.61
C TYR A 69 -4.35 10.16 8.35
N GLY A 70 -5.00 10.86 7.41
CA GLY A 70 -4.38 11.49 6.25
C GLY A 70 -4.45 13.01 6.34
N GLY A 71 -3.78 13.70 5.42
CA GLY A 71 -3.77 15.18 5.40
C GLY A 71 -5.16 15.80 5.25
N PHE A 72 -6.06 15.12 4.54
CA PHE A 72 -7.44 15.55 4.29
C PHE A 72 -8.46 14.43 4.58
N SER A 73 -8.07 13.42 5.35
CA SER A 73 -8.96 12.29 5.61
C SER A 73 -8.75 11.62 6.96
N ILE A 74 -9.79 10.94 7.44
CA ILE A 74 -9.76 10.09 8.63
C ILE A 74 -10.34 8.74 8.25
N VAL A 75 -9.68 7.65 8.65
CA VAL A 75 -10.11 6.29 8.35
C VAL A 75 -10.62 5.62 9.62
N TYR A 76 -11.84 5.09 9.56
CA TYR A 76 -12.51 4.40 10.66
C TYR A 76 -12.69 2.91 10.35
N LEU A 77 -12.51 2.07 11.36
CA LEU A 77 -12.92 0.67 11.33
C LEU A 77 -14.43 0.56 11.52
N ALA A 78 -15.11 -0.03 10.54
CA ALA A 78 -16.56 -0.11 10.50
C ALA A 78 -17.08 -1.55 10.49
N ASP A 79 -18.22 -1.76 11.14
CA ASP A 79 -18.90 -3.05 11.17
C ASP A 79 -19.86 -3.14 9.97
N HIS A 80 -19.37 -3.66 8.85
CA HIS A 80 -20.14 -3.74 7.60
C HIS A 80 -20.76 -5.14 7.43
N GLY A 81 -21.87 -5.40 8.13
CA GLY A 81 -22.69 -6.60 7.97
C GLY A 81 -21.90 -7.92 8.02
N PRO A 82 -21.59 -8.55 6.86
CA PRO A 82 -20.80 -9.80 6.81
C PRO A 82 -19.34 -9.69 7.29
N GLY A 83 -18.79 -8.49 7.52
CA GLY A 83 -17.40 -8.34 7.95
C GLY A 83 -17.02 -6.92 8.39
N LEU A 84 -15.72 -6.65 8.39
CA LEU A 84 -15.15 -5.34 8.70
C LEU A 84 -14.90 -4.56 7.40
N ALA A 85 -15.08 -3.24 7.46
CA ALA A 85 -14.73 -2.31 6.40
C ALA A 85 -13.85 -1.17 6.94
N ALA A 86 -13.10 -0.53 6.04
CA ALA A 86 -12.41 0.73 6.32
C ALA A 86 -13.21 1.87 5.68
N ILE A 87 -13.73 2.78 6.50
CA ILE A 87 -14.46 3.97 6.04
C ILE A 87 -13.52 5.17 6.08
N LYS A 88 -13.11 5.65 4.91
CA LYS A 88 -12.29 6.86 4.76
C LYS A 88 -13.20 8.07 4.53
N ILE A 89 -13.24 8.97 5.50
CA ILE A 89 -13.91 10.27 5.38
C ILE A 89 -12.93 11.24 4.75
N VAL A 90 -13.29 11.83 3.62
CA VAL A 90 -12.43 12.73 2.83
C VAL A 90 -13.04 14.13 2.83
N SER A 91 -12.28 15.10 3.33
CA SER A 91 -12.66 16.51 3.27
C SER A 91 -12.31 17.10 1.90
N GLY A 92 -13.26 17.84 1.32
CA GLY A 92 -13.14 18.46 0.00
C GLY A 92 -13.70 17.59 -1.12
N SER A 93 -14.83 18.02 -1.69
CA SER A 93 -15.54 17.31 -2.76
C SER A 93 -14.67 16.98 -3.97
N ARG A 94 -13.74 17.87 -4.36
CA ARG A 94 -12.82 17.60 -5.47
C ARG A 94 -11.88 16.43 -5.19
N LEU A 95 -11.29 16.35 -3.99
CA LEU A 95 -10.37 15.26 -3.63
C LEU A 95 -11.14 13.94 -3.53
N PHE A 96 -12.31 13.98 -2.89
CA PHE A 96 -13.20 12.83 -2.78
C PHE A 96 -13.64 12.30 -4.15
N ASN A 97 -14.17 13.17 -5.03
CA ASN A 97 -14.65 12.76 -6.36
C ASN A 97 -13.52 12.17 -7.21
N GLN A 98 -12.33 12.77 -7.17
CA GLN A 98 -11.17 12.26 -7.90
C GLN A 98 -10.77 10.85 -7.43
N GLU A 99 -10.69 10.62 -6.11
CA GLU A 99 -10.36 9.31 -5.56
C GLU A 99 -11.46 8.27 -5.85
N LEU A 100 -12.73 8.68 -5.72
CA LEU A 100 -13.89 7.84 -6.05
C LEU A 100 -13.89 7.41 -7.52
N ASP A 101 -13.73 8.35 -8.45
CA ASP A 101 -13.74 8.08 -9.89
C ASP A 101 -12.64 7.10 -10.29
N ILE A 102 -11.46 7.22 -9.66
CA ILE A 102 -10.35 6.28 -9.85
C ILE A 102 -10.72 4.90 -9.30
N LEU A 103 -11.07 4.82 -8.01
CA LEU A 103 -11.34 3.55 -7.33
C LEU A 103 -12.47 2.74 -7.97
N ARG A 104 -13.49 3.40 -8.55
CA ARG A 104 -14.59 2.75 -9.26
C ARG A 104 -14.14 1.97 -10.50
N GLN A 105 -12.98 2.30 -11.06
CA GLN A 105 -12.44 1.66 -12.27
C GLN A 105 -11.42 0.56 -11.94
N LEU A 106 -11.01 0.44 -10.68
CA LEU A 106 -9.95 -0.47 -10.26
C LEU A 106 -10.50 -1.81 -9.80
N HIS A 107 -10.06 -2.87 -10.48
CA HIS A 107 -10.34 -4.24 -10.13
C HIS A 107 -9.06 -5.06 -10.24
N HIS A 108 -8.33 -5.18 -9.13
CA HIS A 108 -7.07 -5.92 -9.09
C HIS A 108 -6.88 -6.57 -7.72
N ARG A 109 -6.40 -7.82 -7.69
CA ARG A 109 -6.19 -8.61 -6.46
C ARG A 109 -5.22 -7.97 -5.47
N ASN A 110 -4.32 -7.11 -5.95
CA ASN A 110 -3.32 -6.40 -5.14
C ASN A 110 -3.65 -4.92 -4.92
N ILE A 111 -4.91 -4.52 -5.13
CA ILE A 111 -5.41 -3.18 -4.84
C ILE A 111 -6.60 -3.34 -3.88
N VAL A 112 -6.74 -2.42 -2.92
CA VAL A 112 -7.88 -2.39 -2.02
C VAL A 112 -9.17 -2.17 -2.80
N GLY A 113 -10.14 -3.06 -2.61
CA GLY A 113 -11.45 -3.01 -3.24
C GLY A 113 -12.37 -1.93 -2.64
N LEU A 114 -13.06 -1.21 -3.52
CA LEU A 114 -14.13 -0.28 -3.17
C LEU A 114 -15.45 -1.05 -2.99
N ILE A 115 -16.00 -1.02 -1.78
CA ILE A 115 -17.31 -1.61 -1.44
C ILE A 115 -18.43 -0.62 -1.78
N GLY A 116 -18.21 0.67 -1.50
CA GLY A 116 -19.20 1.72 -1.76
C GLY A 116 -18.74 3.10 -1.37
N TYR A 117 -19.65 4.07 -1.44
CA TYR A 117 -19.37 5.47 -1.15
C TYR A 117 -20.59 6.21 -0.60
N CYS A 118 -20.36 7.38 -0.03
CA CYS A 118 -21.39 8.36 0.32
C CYS A 118 -20.94 9.75 -0.12
N ASP A 119 -21.80 10.44 -0.85
CA ASP A 119 -21.64 11.77 -1.44
C ASP A 119 -22.81 12.70 -1.04
N ASP A 120 -23.48 12.41 0.08
CA ASP A 120 -24.65 13.16 0.57
C ASP A 120 -24.30 14.57 1.07
N ARG A 121 -23.01 14.90 1.25
CA ARG A 121 -22.53 16.19 1.77
C ARG A 121 -21.71 16.93 0.72
N ASP A 122 -21.85 18.25 0.69
CA ASP A 122 -21.19 19.11 -0.30
C ASP A 122 -19.68 19.30 -0.06
N ASP A 123 -19.24 19.21 1.20
CA ASP A 123 -17.88 19.53 1.65
C ASP A 123 -17.05 18.29 2.02
N GLN A 124 -17.66 17.11 2.13
CA GLN A 124 -16.99 15.86 2.45
C GLN A 124 -17.71 14.64 1.87
N GLY A 125 -16.97 13.56 1.63
CA GLY A 125 -17.53 12.28 1.22
C GLY A 125 -16.93 11.13 2.03
N ALA A 126 -17.54 9.95 1.92
CA ALA A 126 -17.05 8.73 2.53
C ALA A 126 -16.77 7.66 1.47
N LEU A 127 -15.61 7.02 1.55
CA LEU A 127 -15.27 5.84 0.78
C LEU A 127 -15.33 4.63 1.71
N VAL A 128 -16.10 3.61 1.34
CA VAL A 128 -16.22 2.33 2.06
C VAL A 128 -15.36 1.31 1.34
N LEU A 129 -14.26 0.90 1.98
CA LEU A 129 -13.23 0.04 1.42
C LEU A 129 -13.19 -1.30 2.17
N GLU A 130 -12.69 -2.35 1.52
CA GLU A 130 -12.39 -3.60 2.23
C GLU A 130 -11.37 -3.35 3.35
N TYR A 131 -11.56 -4.00 4.51
CA TYR A 131 -10.62 -3.90 5.61
C TYR A 131 -9.53 -4.96 5.50
N ILE A 132 -8.28 -4.52 5.56
CA ILE A 132 -7.09 -5.38 5.48
C ILE A 132 -6.46 -5.52 6.88
N SER A 133 -6.56 -6.72 7.45
CA SER A 133 -6.42 -6.94 8.89
C SER A 133 -5.00 -6.97 9.44
N ASN A 134 -3.98 -7.12 8.59
CA ASN A 134 -2.61 -7.40 9.05
C ASN A 134 -1.72 -6.14 9.07
N GLY A 135 -2.31 -4.95 8.94
CA GLY A 135 -1.60 -3.68 9.00
C GLY A 135 -0.84 -3.35 7.72
N SER A 136 0.03 -2.35 7.80
CA SER A 136 0.86 -1.91 6.68
C SER A 136 2.20 -2.64 6.60
N LEU A 137 2.84 -2.63 5.44
CA LEU A 137 4.21 -3.11 5.26
C LEU A 137 5.19 -2.31 6.14
N GLU A 138 4.97 -1.01 6.32
CA GLU A 138 5.76 -0.16 7.21
C GLU A 138 5.76 -0.70 8.65
N GLU A 139 4.59 -1.06 9.19
CA GLU A 139 4.46 -1.64 10.53
C GLU A 139 5.17 -3.00 10.65
N LYS A 140 5.24 -3.78 9.56
CA LYS A 140 5.89 -5.10 9.54
C LYS A 140 7.40 -5.03 9.34
N LEU A 141 7.90 -4.01 8.65
CA LEU A 141 9.34 -3.81 8.44
C LEU A 141 9.99 -3.05 9.60
N HIS A 142 9.31 -2.01 10.11
CA HIS A 142 9.91 -1.04 11.04
C HIS A 142 9.31 -1.11 12.45
N GLY A 143 8.28 -1.94 12.63
CA GLY A 143 7.52 -2.04 13.88
C GLY A 143 6.40 -1.00 13.96
N GLY A 144 5.33 -1.36 14.67
CA GLY A 144 4.26 -0.44 15.06
C GLY A 144 4.52 0.17 16.43
N VAL A 145 3.81 1.25 16.76
CA VAL A 145 3.93 2.00 18.03
C VAL A 145 3.73 1.12 19.28
N ASP A 146 3.00 0.00 19.15
CA ASP A 146 2.69 -0.93 20.25
C ASP A 146 3.59 -2.19 20.29
N GLN A 147 4.60 -2.30 19.42
CA GLN A 147 5.42 -3.51 19.27
C GLN A 147 6.61 -3.54 20.25
N ILE A 148 6.33 -3.51 21.56
CA ILE A 148 7.30 -3.80 22.62
C ILE A 148 7.62 -5.32 22.72
N SER A 149 7.05 -6.19 21.87
CA SER A 149 7.09 -7.64 22.17
C SER A 149 7.01 -8.64 21.00
N THR A 150 7.26 -8.26 19.74
CA THR A 150 7.48 -9.29 18.71
C THR A 150 8.85 -9.14 18.08
N ASN A 151 9.71 -10.15 18.30
CA ASN A 151 10.91 -10.39 17.49
C ASN A 151 10.53 -10.85 16.06
N TYR A 152 9.40 -10.38 15.53
CA TYR A 152 8.93 -10.77 14.22
C TYR A 152 9.74 -10.02 13.16
N VAL A 153 10.43 -10.78 12.33
CA VAL A 153 11.13 -10.28 11.14
C VAL A 153 10.35 -10.78 9.93
N LEU A 154 9.92 -9.86 9.06
CA LEU A 154 9.24 -10.23 7.83
C LEU A 154 10.17 -11.13 6.98
N PRO A 155 9.83 -12.41 6.74
CA PRO A 155 10.72 -13.36 6.08
C PRO A 155 11.06 -12.94 4.66
N TRP A 156 12.26 -13.29 4.18
CA TRP A 156 12.73 -12.94 2.83
C TRP A 156 11.72 -13.27 1.73
N LYS A 157 11.18 -14.50 1.72
CA LYS A 157 10.17 -14.93 0.74
C LYS A 157 8.93 -14.02 0.71
N SER A 158 8.48 -13.55 1.87
CA SER A 158 7.36 -12.60 1.96
C SER A 158 7.73 -11.24 1.38
N ARG A 159 8.95 -10.76 1.61
CA ARG A 159 9.44 -9.49 1.02
C ARG A 159 9.45 -9.54 -0.50
N ILE A 160 9.95 -10.64 -1.06
CA ILE A 160 9.95 -10.90 -2.51
C ILE A 160 8.52 -10.95 -3.07
N ALA A 161 7.63 -11.69 -2.42
CA ALA A 161 6.24 -11.82 -2.86
C ALA A 161 5.51 -10.47 -2.84
N ILE A 162 5.71 -9.66 -1.80
CA ILE A 162 5.14 -8.32 -1.68
C ILE A 162 5.68 -7.40 -2.78
N ALA A 163 7.00 -7.41 -3.03
CA ALA A 163 7.62 -6.62 -4.10
C ALA A 163 7.00 -6.95 -5.47
N PHE A 164 6.87 -8.25 -5.76
CA PHE A 164 6.26 -8.74 -6.99
C PHE A 164 4.80 -8.28 -7.13
N GLN A 165 4.00 -8.44 -6.08
CA GLN A 165 2.58 -8.09 -6.09
C GLN A 165 2.35 -6.58 -6.22
N VAL A 166 3.23 -5.75 -5.63
CA VAL A 166 3.19 -4.29 -5.86
C VAL A 166 3.56 -3.97 -7.31
N ALA A 167 4.50 -4.68 -7.93
CA ALA A 167 4.80 -4.54 -9.36
C ALA A 167 3.62 -4.96 -10.25
N GLU A 168 2.88 -6.02 -9.89
CA GLU A 168 1.63 -6.42 -10.58
C GLU A 168 0.58 -5.30 -10.50
N ALA A 169 0.37 -4.72 -9.31
CA ALA A 169 -0.54 -3.58 -9.13
C ALA A 169 -0.10 -2.36 -9.97
N LEU A 170 1.21 -2.08 -10.01
CA LEU A 170 1.76 -0.95 -10.75
C LEU A 170 1.56 -1.12 -12.26
N GLU A 171 1.85 -2.30 -12.80
CA GLU A 171 1.61 -2.63 -14.22
C GLU A 171 0.12 -2.51 -14.56
N TYR A 172 -0.75 -2.98 -13.68
CA TYR A 172 -2.19 -2.83 -13.85
C TYR A 172 -2.58 -1.35 -13.98
N LEU A 173 -2.17 -0.50 -13.03
CA LEU A 173 -2.48 0.93 -13.04
C LEU A 173 -1.93 1.66 -14.27
N HIS A 174 -0.70 1.33 -14.67
CA HIS A 174 0.03 2.06 -15.70
C HIS A 174 -0.32 1.64 -17.12
N GLU A 175 -0.73 0.38 -17.32
CA GLU A 175 -0.73 -0.25 -18.64
C GLU A 175 -1.97 -1.11 -18.92
N LYS A 176 -2.62 -1.73 -17.92
CA LYS A 176 -3.72 -2.70 -18.14
C LYS A 176 -5.10 -2.25 -17.66
N CYS A 177 -5.20 -1.18 -16.89
CA CYS A 177 -6.47 -0.60 -16.51
C CYS A 177 -7.18 -0.15 -17.80
N GLY A 178 -8.39 -0.67 -18.07
CA GLY A 178 -9.07 -0.57 -19.37
C GLY A 178 -9.38 0.85 -19.87
N GLY A 179 -9.04 1.89 -19.10
CA GLY A 179 -9.13 3.30 -19.44
C GLY A 179 -7.77 3.97 -19.62
N LEU A 180 -7.67 5.23 -19.19
CA LEU A 180 -6.41 5.98 -19.24
C LEU A 180 -5.43 5.47 -18.17
N PRO A 181 -4.11 5.57 -18.39
CA PRO A 181 -3.12 5.24 -17.37
C PRO A 181 -3.36 6.04 -16.08
N ILE A 182 -3.24 5.35 -14.95
CA ILE A 182 -3.37 5.90 -13.62
C ILE A 182 -1.98 5.95 -12.99
N VAL A 183 -1.59 7.12 -12.48
CA VAL A 183 -0.47 7.23 -11.54
C VAL A 183 -1.01 7.26 -10.15
N HIS A 184 -0.42 6.45 -9.27
CA HIS A 184 -0.79 6.41 -7.86
C HIS A 184 -0.32 7.68 -7.13
N GLY A 185 0.91 8.11 -7.40
CA GLY A 185 1.50 9.34 -6.86
C GLY A 185 1.98 9.26 -5.41
N ASP A 186 1.80 8.12 -4.73
CA ASP A 186 2.17 7.94 -3.31
C ASP A 186 2.46 6.47 -2.96
N ILE A 187 3.26 5.81 -3.80
CA ILE A 187 3.75 4.44 -3.51
C ILE A 187 4.71 4.50 -2.32
N LYS A 188 4.36 3.84 -1.21
CA LYS A 188 5.18 3.75 0.01
C LYS A 188 4.75 2.58 0.89
N ALA A 189 5.61 2.16 1.83
CA ALA A 189 5.35 1.02 2.70
C ALA A 189 4.08 1.20 3.57
N SER A 190 3.74 2.43 3.99
CA SER A 190 2.51 2.70 4.75
C SER A 190 1.23 2.52 3.91
N ASN A 191 1.31 2.63 2.57
CA ASN A 191 0.19 2.45 1.66
C ASN A 191 0.11 1.02 1.07
N VAL A 192 1.00 0.13 1.50
CA VAL A 192 0.96 -1.30 1.13
C VAL A 192 0.40 -2.07 2.33
N LEU A 193 -0.90 -2.37 2.32
CA LEU A 193 -1.52 -3.16 3.38
C LEU A 193 -1.31 -4.65 3.15
N LEU A 194 -1.27 -5.44 4.21
CA LEU A 194 -1.07 -6.88 4.12
C LEU A 194 -2.31 -7.64 4.64
N ASP A 195 -2.78 -8.62 3.87
CA ASP A 195 -3.85 -9.52 4.30
C ASP A 195 -3.34 -10.63 5.24
N GLN A 196 -4.22 -11.56 5.61
CA GLN A 196 -3.90 -12.64 6.56
C GLN A 196 -2.78 -13.56 6.06
N ASP A 197 -2.63 -13.69 4.74
CA ASP A 197 -1.63 -14.51 4.08
C ASP A 197 -0.38 -13.69 3.69
N LEU A 198 -0.29 -12.44 4.14
CA LEU A 198 0.75 -11.47 3.80
C LEU A 198 0.79 -11.11 2.30
N ASN A 199 -0.33 -11.24 1.59
CA ASN A 199 -0.44 -10.65 0.26
C ASN A 199 -0.71 -9.15 0.38
N CYS A 200 -0.14 -8.40 -0.55
CA CYS A 200 -0.24 -6.96 -0.58
C CYS A 200 -1.57 -6.48 -1.18
N ARG A 201 -2.04 -5.37 -0.63
CA ARG A 201 -3.20 -4.59 -1.06
C ARG A 201 -2.79 -3.13 -1.05
N LEU A 202 -2.49 -2.59 -2.24
CA LEU A 202 -2.15 -1.19 -2.42
C LEU A 202 -3.37 -0.31 -2.16
N CYS A 203 -3.20 0.73 -1.34
CA CYS A 203 -4.27 1.60 -0.87
C CYS A 203 -3.90 3.09 -0.99
N ASP A 204 -4.85 3.96 -0.65
CA ASP A 204 -4.73 5.42 -0.65
C ASP A 204 -4.48 6.04 -2.04
N PHE A 205 -5.57 6.19 -2.80
CA PHE A 205 -5.56 6.81 -4.13
C PHE A 205 -5.84 8.32 -4.07
N GLY A 206 -5.72 8.95 -2.91
CA GLY A 206 -5.99 10.39 -2.73
C GLY A 206 -5.03 11.31 -3.51
N SER A 207 -3.85 10.79 -3.88
CA SER A 207 -2.87 11.49 -4.73
C SER A 207 -2.90 11.02 -6.20
N ALA A 208 -3.76 10.06 -6.53
CA ALA A 208 -3.74 9.40 -7.82
C ALA A 208 -4.30 10.30 -8.92
N ASN A 209 -3.78 10.17 -10.14
CA ASN A 209 -4.18 10.98 -11.28
C ASN A 209 -4.35 10.11 -12.54
N MET A 210 -5.40 10.36 -13.31
CA MET A 210 -5.74 9.62 -14.51
C MET A 210 -5.47 10.46 -15.75
N GLY A 211 -4.88 9.85 -16.78
CA GLY A 211 -4.81 10.46 -18.11
C GLY A 211 -3.99 11.74 -18.14
N PHE A 212 -2.67 11.60 -18.24
CA PHE A 212 -1.75 12.73 -18.33
C PHE A 212 -2.02 13.57 -19.59
N SER A 213 -2.91 14.54 -19.48
CA SER A 213 -2.99 15.59 -20.46
C SER A 213 -1.90 16.60 -20.13
N SER A 214 -0.90 16.72 -20.99
CA SER A 214 0.15 17.76 -20.94
C SER A 214 -0.40 19.21 -20.90
N ALA A 215 -1.72 19.39 -20.94
CA ALA A 215 -2.44 20.67 -20.90
C ALA A 215 -2.88 21.11 -19.50
N VAL A 216 -2.82 20.26 -18.46
CA VAL A 216 -3.16 20.66 -17.09
C VAL A 216 -1.96 20.40 -16.20
N ALA A 217 -1.07 21.39 -16.12
CA ALA A 217 -0.19 21.49 -14.96
C ALA A 217 -1.08 21.34 -13.71
N PRO A 218 -0.73 20.50 -12.72
CA PRO A 218 -1.32 20.66 -11.40
C PRO A 218 -1.13 22.13 -11.06
N ARG A 219 -2.22 22.89 -10.90
CA ARG A 219 -2.11 24.28 -10.49
C ARG A 219 -1.43 24.25 -9.14
N LEU A 220 -0.13 24.53 -9.16
CA LEU A 220 0.71 24.68 -8.00
C LEU A 220 -0.05 25.60 -7.05
N THR A 221 -0.45 25.09 -5.89
CA THR A 221 -0.76 25.98 -4.78
C THR A 221 0.51 26.81 -4.55
N PRO A 222 0.46 28.16 -4.53
CA PRO A 222 1.65 29.02 -4.51
C PRO A 222 2.50 28.91 -3.22
N ASN A 223 2.17 28.01 -2.30
CA ASN A 223 2.93 27.82 -1.07
C ASN A 223 4.13 26.91 -1.32
N ARG A 224 5.21 27.51 -1.84
CA ARG A 224 6.58 26.96 -1.94
C ARG A 224 7.23 26.59 -0.58
N GLY A 225 6.45 26.29 0.46
CA GLY A 225 6.93 26.07 1.82
C GLY A 225 6.48 24.76 2.49
N LEU A 226 5.59 23.99 1.85
CA LEU A 226 5.20 22.66 2.31
C LEU A 226 5.84 21.64 1.38
N MET A 227 6.75 20.83 1.91
CA MET A 227 7.35 19.70 1.22
C MET A 227 6.20 18.75 0.83
N MET A 228 5.70 18.86 -0.40
CA MET A 228 4.67 17.97 -0.92
C MET A 228 5.31 16.62 -1.27
N GLY A 229 4.74 15.55 -0.73
CA GLY A 229 5.17 14.17 -0.97
C GLY A 229 5.65 13.45 0.29
N SER A 230 5.70 12.13 0.21
CA SER A 230 6.17 11.28 1.31
C SER A 230 7.70 11.34 1.43
N PRO A 231 8.26 11.74 2.60
CA PRO A 231 9.69 11.84 2.80
C PRO A 231 10.41 10.53 2.42
N GLY A 232 11.47 10.61 1.64
CA GLY A 232 12.24 9.45 1.19
C GLY A 232 11.75 8.80 -0.11
N TYR A 233 10.45 8.84 -0.41
CA TYR A 233 9.87 8.21 -1.62
C TYR A 233 9.63 9.18 -2.79
N THR A 234 9.60 10.48 -2.50
CA THR A 234 9.23 11.48 -3.51
C THR A 234 10.33 11.63 -4.56
N ASP A 235 9.97 11.41 -5.83
CA ASP A 235 10.89 11.56 -6.95
C ASP A 235 11.48 12.99 -7.02
N PRO A 236 12.82 13.14 -6.98
CA PRO A 236 13.46 14.43 -7.14
C PRO A 236 13.05 15.19 -8.39
N HIS A 237 12.79 14.48 -9.50
CA HIS A 237 12.31 15.11 -10.73
C HIS A 237 10.89 15.67 -10.57
N TYR A 238 10.02 14.96 -9.86
CA TYR A 238 8.68 15.44 -9.52
C TYR A 238 8.73 16.66 -8.59
N MET A 239 9.62 16.65 -7.59
CA MET A 239 9.79 17.80 -6.68
C MET A 239 10.19 19.07 -7.43
N ILE A 240 10.98 18.94 -8.49
CA ILE A 240 11.43 20.07 -9.32
C ILE A 240 10.36 20.51 -10.32
N THR A 241 9.74 19.56 -11.02
CA THR A 241 8.83 19.86 -12.15
C THR A 241 7.37 20.04 -11.75
N GLY A 242 6.94 19.40 -10.67
CA GLY A 242 5.54 19.27 -10.28
C GLY A 242 4.69 18.47 -11.27
N LEU A 243 5.31 17.75 -12.21
CA LEU A 243 4.60 17.04 -13.27
C LEU A 243 4.44 15.55 -12.92
N PRO A 244 3.21 15.06 -12.68
CA PRO A 244 2.97 13.66 -12.43
C PRO A 244 3.23 12.85 -13.70
N SER A 245 3.84 11.68 -13.53
CA SER A 245 4.23 10.76 -14.58
C SER A 245 4.36 9.35 -14.00
N LYS A 246 4.17 8.33 -14.85
CA LYS A 246 4.38 6.93 -14.46
C LYS A 246 5.76 6.71 -13.83
N LYS A 247 6.77 7.48 -14.28
CA LYS A 247 8.13 7.38 -13.79
C LYS A 247 8.30 7.84 -12.35
N ASN A 248 7.36 8.62 -11.80
CA ASN A 248 7.38 8.99 -10.39
C ASN A 248 7.02 7.78 -9.51
N ASP A 249 5.97 7.04 -9.86
CA ASP A 249 5.63 5.79 -9.15
C ASP A 249 6.76 4.76 -9.26
N VAL A 250 7.43 4.67 -10.42
CA VAL A 250 8.60 3.79 -10.61
C VAL A 250 9.73 4.16 -9.66
N TYR A 251 10.01 5.46 -9.47
CA TYR A 251 11.02 5.89 -8.50
C TYR A 251 10.64 5.48 -7.07
N SER A 252 9.40 5.77 -6.67
CA SER A 252 8.90 5.42 -5.34
C SER A 252 8.88 3.90 -5.10
N PHE A 253 8.58 3.11 -6.13
CA PHE A 253 8.73 1.65 -6.09
C PHE A 253 10.19 1.22 -5.91
N GLY A 254 11.15 1.87 -6.58
CA GLY A 254 12.58 1.63 -6.34
C GLY A 254 12.97 1.84 -4.88
N VAL A 255 12.49 2.92 -4.25
CA VAL A 255 12.70 3.16 -2.81
C VAL A 255 12.08 2.05 -1.96
N LEU A 256 10.87 1.60 -2.29
CA LEU A 256 10.20 0.50 -1.60
C LEU A 256 11.01 -0.82 -1.69
N LEU A 257 11.63 -1.10 -2.84
CA LEU A 257 12.53 -2.25 -2.99
C LEU A 257 13.74 -2.15 -2.06
N LEU A 258 14.35 -0.96 -1.94
CA LEU A 258 15.45 -0.75 -1.00
C LEU A 258 15.03 -1.02 0.44
N GLU A 259 13.86 -0.54 0.87
CA GLU A 259 13.39 -0.81 2.23
C GLU A 259 13.12 -2.30 2.47
N LEU A 260 12.58 -3.00 1.48
CA LEU A 260 12.36 -4.45 1.57
C LEU A 260 13.68 -5.20 1.70
N VAL A 261 14.70 -4.84 0.92
CA VAL A 261 16.01 -5.52 0.99
C VAL A 261 16.76 -5.16 2.27
N THR A 262 16.86 -3.87 2.59
CA THR A 262 17.73 -3.36 3.67
C THR A 262 17.07 -3.38 5.04
N GLY A 263 15.73 -3.43 5.10
CA GLY A 263 14.98 -3.25 6.34
C GLY A 263 15.10 -1.84 6.95
N MET A 264 15.72 -0.89 6.24
CA MET A 264 15.92 0.48 6.69
C MET A 264 14.73 1.35 6.27
N GLN A 265 14.41 2.39 7.05
CA GLN A 265 13.36 3.35 6.69
C GLN A 265 13.76 4.18 5.46
N ALA A 266 12.79 4.46 4.59
CA ALA A 266 12.96 5.31 3.39
C ALA A 266 13.52 6.71 3.71
N PHE A 267 13.29 7.23 4.91
CA PHE A 267 13.84 8.49 5.38
C PHE A 267 14.39 8.35 6.79
N CYS A 268 15.68 8.64 6.97
CA CYS A 268 16.30 8.65 8.30
C CYS A 268 16.21 10.05 8.89
N SER A 269 15.44 10.20 9.97
CA SER A 269 15.26 11.48 10.68
C SER A 269 16.56 11.98 11.33
N GLU A 270 17.38 11.07 11.87
CA GLU A 270 18.63 11.41 12.57
C GLU A 270 19.68 12.01 11.62
N SER A 271 19.84 11.40 10.44
CA SER A 271 20.77 11.90 9.41
C SER A 271 20.14 12.92 8.46
N ASN A 272 18.82 13.08 8.49
CA ASN A 272 18.03 13.89 7.55
C ASN A 272 18.31 13.53 6.09
N ARG A 273 18.47 12.23 5.78
CA ARG A 273 18.81 11.73 4.44
C ARG A 273 17.83 10.64 3.97
N PRO A 274 17.40 10.71 2.69
CA PRO A 274 16.68 9.62 2.03
C PRO A 274 17.51 8.35 1.96
N LEU A 275 16.87 7.18 2.04
CA LEU A 275 17.49 5.88 1.88
C LEU A 275 18.20 5.76 0.53
N ALA A 276 17.55 6.15 -0.56
CA ALA A 276 18.11 6.12 -1.91
C ALA A 276 19.50 6.78 -1.97
N SER A 277 19.67 7.95 -1.36
CA SER A 277 20.97 8.67 -1.33
C SER A 277 22.02 8.03 -0.43
N ARG A 278 21.61 7.18 0.53
CA ARG A 278 22.54 6.47 1.43
C ARG A 278 23.10 5.22 0.77
N VAL A 279 22.27 4.50 0.00
CA VAL A 279 22.67 3.26 -0.67
C VAL A 279 23.19 3.48 -2.09
N GLU A 280 22.91 4.63 -2.73
CA GLU A 280 23.38 4.93 -4.09
C GLU A 280 24.88 4.66 -4.32
N PRO A 281 25.81 5.03 -3.43
CA PRO A 281 27.24 4.72 -3.61
C PRO A 281 27.55 3.21 -3.64
N MET A 282 26.68 2.39 -3.03
CA MET A 282 26.83 0.94 -2.91
C MET A 282 26.12 0.18 -4.04
N LEU A 283 25.28 0.86 -4.85
CA LEU A 283 24.54 0.26 -5.95
C LEU A 283 25.29 0.28 -7.31
N GLY A 284 26.43 0.96 -7.39
CA GLY A 284 27.10 1.30 -8.65
C GLY A 284 28.29 0.44 -9.10
N GLY A 285 28.64 -0.63 -8.37
CA GLY A 285 29.80 -1.48 -8.69
C GLY A 285 29.40 -2.93 -8.99
N ASP A 286 30.18 -3.64 -9.81
CA ASP A 286 29.99 -5.08 -10.08
C ASP A 286 30.15 -5.95 -8.81
N ASP A 287 30.77 -5.39 -7.77
CA ASP A 287 31.15 -6.06 -6.52
C ASP A 287 30.28 -5.60 -5.33
N VAL A 288 28.98 -5.35 -5.54
CA VAL A 288 28.06 -5.07 -4.42
C VAL A 288 28.11 -6.23 -3.44
N ASP A 289 28.58 -5.95 -2.22
CA ASP A 289 28.43 -6.87 -1.10
C ASP A 289 26.99 -6.82 -0.60
N VAL A 290 26.20 -7.73 -1.18
CA VAL A 290 24.78 -7.89 -0.87
C VAL A 290 24.58 -8.19 0.62
N ALA A 291 25.52 -8.88 1.28
CA ALA A 291 25.38 -9.24 2.68
C ALA A 291 25.47 -8.02 3.61
N GLU A 292 26.20 -6.97 3.22
CA GLU A 292 26.27 -5.72 3.98
C GLU A 292 25.01 -4.86 3.85
N LEU A 293 24.29 -4.99 2.73
CA LEU A 293 23.09 -4.21 2.44
C LEU A 293 21.81 -4.87 2.93
N VAL A 294 21.75 -6.20 2.94
CA VAL A 294 20.54 -6.93 3.35
C VAL A 294 20.27 -6.73 4.84
N ASP A 295 18.99 -6.67 5.19
CA ASP A 295 18.52 -6.52 6.57
C ASP A 295 19.20 -7.53 7.52
N PRO A 296 20.03 -7.07 8.47
CA PRO A 296 20.78 -7.97 9.34
C PRO A 296 19.87 -8.81 10.25
N ARG A 297 18.61 -8.39 10.45
CA ARG A 297 17.63 -9.15 11.23
C ARG A 297 17.19 -10.44 10.53
N LEU A 298 17.44 -10.59 9.23
CA LEU A 298 17.22 -11.84 8.51
C LEU A 298 18.25 -12.92 8.87
N ALA A 299 19.35 -12.57 9.55
CA ALA A 299 20.34 -13.51 10.07
C ALA A 299 20.88 -14.52 9.02
N GLY A 300 21.02 -14.09 7.77
CA GLY A 300 21.49 -14.92 6.65
C GLY A 300 20.40 -15.69 5.91
N GLU A 301 19.14 -15.62 6.36
CA GLU A 301 17.99 -16.30 5.73
C GLU A 301 17.45 -15.50 4.53
N PHE A 302 18.27 -15.34 3.49
CA PHE A 302 17.91 -14.70 2.23
C PHE A 302 18.62 -15.34 1.04
N ASP A 303 18.07 -15.16 -0.15
CA ASP A 303 18.72 -15.58 -1.40
C ASP A 303 19.55 -14.41 -1.96
N ALA A 304 20.87 -14.61 -2.05
CA ALA A 304 21.79 -13.57 -2.51
C ALA A 304 21.61 -13.19 -3.99
N VAL A 305 21.13 -14.12 -4.83
CA VAL A 305 20.86 -13.86 -6.25
C VAL A 305 19.61 -12.99 -6.37
N GLU A 306 18.55 -13.33 -5.64
CA GLU A 306 17.32 -12.52 -5.59
C GLU A 306 17.59 -11.12 -5.01
N ALA A 307 18.40 -11.03 -3.96
CA ALA A 307 18.75 -9.76 -3.33
C ALA A 307 19.55 -8.87 -4.26
N ARG A 308 20.53 -9.44 -5.00
CA ARG A 308 21.27 -8.71 -6.04
C ARG A 308 20.35 -8.21 -7.15
N ALA A 309 19.44 -9.06 -7.61
CA ALA A 309 18.47 -8.70 -8.65
C ALA A 309 17.56 -7.55 -8.19
N LEU A 310 17.05 -7.57 -6.96
CA LEU A 310 16.25 -6.47 -6.41
C LEU A 310 17.03 -5.17 -6.24
N LEU A 311 18.28 -5.23 -5.78
CA LEU A 311 19.14 -4.05 -5.66
C LEU A 311 19.42 -3.43 -7.03
N SER A 312 19.72 -4.26 -8.04
CA SER A 312 19.92 -3.81 -9.42
C SER A 312 18.65 -3.21 -10.02
N LEU A 313 17.49 -3.86 -9.84
CA LEU A 313 16.20 -3.34 -10.31
C LEU A 313 15.83 -2.02 -9.61
N SER A 314 16.12 -1.91 -8.32
CA SER A 314 15.98 -0.65 -7.58
C SER A 314 16.87 0.44 -8.17
N ALA A 315 18.14 0.15 -8.45
CA ALA A 315 19.05 1.12 -9.07
C ALA A 315 18.50 1.62 -10.41
N ASP A 316 17.95 0.74 -11.24
CA ASP A 316 17.30 1.09 -12.51
C ASP A 316 16.06 1.97 -12.31
N CYS A 317 15.25 1.68 -11.30
CA CYS A 317 14.08 2.49 -10.94
C CYS A 317 14.45 3.89 -10.43
N LEU A 318 15.64 4.06 -9.84
CA LEU A 318 16.10 5.32 -9.26
C LEU A 318 16.90 6.20 -10.23
N ARG A 319 17.14 5.74 -11.48
CA ARG A 319 17.98 6.46 -12.45
C ARG A 319 17.50 7.87 -12.76
N HIS A 320 18.48 8.73 -13.04
CA HIS A 320 18.30 10.03 -13.65
C HIS A 320 18.98 10.08 -15.03
N PRO A 321 18.33 10.62 -16.09
CA PRO A 321 16.99 11.19 -16.11
C PRO A 321 15.85 10.14 -16.01
N PRO A 322 14.60 10.53 -15.65
CA PRO A 322 13.47 9.60 -15.47
C PRO A 322 13.13 8.75 -16.70
N THR A 323 13.53 9.19 -17.90
CA THR A 323 13.34 8.45 -19.14
C THR A 323 14.09 7.12 -19.15
N LEU A 324 15.20 7.00 -18.40
CA LEU A 324 16.00 5.77 -18.27
C LEU A 324 15.39 4.72 -17.35
N ARG A 325 14.42 5.11 -16.51
CA ARG A 325 13.75 4.17 -15.59
C ARG A 325 12.91 3.17 -16.38
N PRO A 326 12.81 1.91 -15.96
CA PRO A 326 11.99 0.91 -16.64
C PRO A 326 10.49 1.27 -16.59
N SER A 327 9.69 0.68 -17.48
CA SER A 327 8.23 0.66 -17.36
C SER A 327 7.79 -0.37 -16.32
N ALA A 328 6.53 -0.29 -15.88
CA ALA A 328 5.97 -1.26 -14.93
C ALA A 328 5.95 -2.69 -15.51
N SER A 329 5.64 -2.86 -16.80
CA SER A 329 5.79 -4.16 -17.49
C SER A 329 7.24 -4.67 -17.50
N GLN A 330 8.22 -3.79 -17.75
CA GLN A 330 9.63 -4.19 -17.73
C GLN A 330 10.07 -4.61 -16.33
N ILE A 331 9.65 -3.90 -15.29
CA ILE A 331 9.88 -4.28 -13.89
C ILE A 331 9.34 -5.68 -13.64
N LEU A 332 8.07 -5.93 -13.97
CA LEU A 332 7.44 -7.23 -13.75
C LEU A 332 8.12 -8.35 -14.54
N GLN A 333 8.59 -8.07 -15.76
CA GLN A 333 9.36 -9.02 -16.55
C GLN A 333 10.70 -9.35 -15.89
N THR A 334 11.43 -8.35 -15.36
CA THR A 334 12.67 -8.58 -14.60
C THR A 334 12.46 -9.48 -13.39
N PHE A 335 11.33 -9.33 -12.67
CA PHE A 335 10.98 -10.26 -11.60
C PHE A 335 10.81 -11.70 -12.10
N LYS A 336 10.07 -11.89 -13.19
CA LYS A 336 9.80 -13.23 -13.77
C LYS A 336 11.07 -13.92 -14.26
N ASP A 337 12.02 -13.15 -14.78
CA ASP A 337 13.25 -13.68 -15.37
C ASP A 337 14.33 -13.96 -14.32
N ASN A 338 14.41 -13.17 -13.25
CA ASN A 338 15.57 -13.17 -12.34
C ASN A 338 15.26 -13.52 -10.89
N ILE A 339 13.97 -13.57 -10.49
CA ILE A 339 13.56 -13.78 -9.10
C ILE A 339 12.60 -14.99 -9.09
N SER A 340 13.00 -16.04 -8.35
CA SER A 340 12.69 -17.45 -8.63
C SER A 340 11.20 -17.81 -8.82
N SER A 341 10.97 -18.88 -9.59
CA SER A 341 9.65 -19.44 -9.95
C SER A 341 8.77 -19.90 -8.78
N GLN A 342 9.26 -19.91 -7.53
CA GLN A 342 8.45 -20.23 -6.35
C GLN A 342 7.40 -19.16 -6.01
N ILE A 343 7.50 -17.94 -6.57
CA ILE A 343 6.48 -16.90 -6.43
C ILE A 343 5.18 -17.30 -7.14
N TYR A 344 5.24 -18.09 -8.22
CA TYR A 344 4.07 -18.50 -9.01
C TYR A 344 3.13 -19.47 -8.28
N ASP A 345 3.58 -20.15 -7.24
CA ASP A 345 2.72 -21.06 -6.46
C ASP A 345 1.78 -20.32 -5.50
N PHE A 346 2.07 -19.06 -5.17
CA PHE A 346 1.17 -18.21 -4.38
C PHE A 346 0.05 -17.60 -5.23
N SER A 347 0.26 -17.37 -6.54
CA SER A 347 -0.78 -16.86 -7.43
C SER A 347 -1.74 -17.94 -7.96
N LYS A 348 -1.33 -19.22 -7.94
CA LYS A 348 -2.17 -20.35 -8.44
C LYS A 348 -3.11 -20.97 -7.40
N LYS A 349 -3.05 -20.58 -6.13
CA LYS A 349 -3.98 -21.07 -5.11
C LYS A 349 -5.36 -20.40 -5.13
N SER A 350 -5.58 -19.40 -5.98
CA SER A 350 -6.92 -18.92 -6.31
C SER A 350 -7.50 -19.73 -7.48
N VAL A 351 -8.38 -20.67 -7.12
CA VAL A 351 -9.42 -21.41 -7.87
C VAL A 351 -9.33 -21.39 -9.41
N PRO A 352 -9.35 -22.55 -10.10
CA PRO A 352 -9.43 -22.59 -11.56
C PRO A 352 -10.72 -21.92 -12.05
N LEU A 353 -10.59 -21.01 -13.02
CA LEU A 353 -11.68 -20.62 -13.91
C LEU A 353 -12.21 -21.89 -14.59
N GLN A 354 -13.32 -22.43 -14.07
CA GLN A 354 -14.09 -23.42 -14.80
C GLN A 354 -14.90 -22.70 -15.88
N LYS A 355 -14.77 -23.24 -17.09
CA LYS A 355 -15.28 -22.74 -18.36
C LYS A 355 -16.79 -22.57 -18.39
#